data_AF-A0A952LC57-F1
#
_entry.id   AF-A0A952LC57-F1
#
_cell.length_a   1.000
_cell.length_b   1.000
_cell.length_c   1.000
_cell.angle_alpha   90.00
_cell.angle_beta   90.00
_cell.angle_gamma   90.00
#
_symmetry.space_group_name_H-M   'P 1'
#
loop_
_entity.id
_entity.type
_entity.pdbx_description
1 polymer ?
#
loop_
_entity_poly.entity_id
_entity_poly.type
_entity_poly.pdbx_seq_one_letter_code
_entity_poly.pdbx_strand_id
1 'polypeptide(L)'
;MQQMLDDLDTTLLRIRGLSGTRLGEVTRRHVTWKDMNAYDYISVAKSSGNRLLLDQALAGVSGRPDSIYETEHVTTMLGLVEAGLGIAAVPSLAMPGKDHPLLVSIPLNDPVVTRQVGLIRRKSRTLSPAAQQLYDSSLK
;
A
#
# COMPACT_ATOMS: atom_id res chain seq x y z
N MET A 1 8.44 22.94 0.98
CA MET A 1 7.19 22.49 0.34
C MET A 1 7.51 21.31 -0.58
N GLN A 2 8.05 20.24 0.02
CA GLN A 2 8.41 18.97 -0.64
C GLN A 2 7.47 17.83 -0.18
N GLN A 3 6.67 18.09 0.86
CA GLN A 3 5.92 17.10 1.64
C GLN A 3 4.63 16.61 0.96
N MET A 4 4.13 17.25 -0.11
CA MET A 4 2.83 16.89 -0.72
C MET A 4 2.92 15.88 -1.86
N LEU A 5 4.13 15.47 -2.27
CA LEU A 5 4.34 14.40 -3.26
C LEU A 5 4.92 13.12 -2.64
N ASP A 6 5.06 13.07 -1.31
CA ASP A 6 5.72 11.98 -0.58
C ASP A 6 4.73 10.91 -0.05
N ASP A 7 3.43 11.05 -0.25
CA ASP A 7 2.42 10.16 0.38
C ASP A 7 2.20 8.84 -0.39
N LEU A 8 3.27 8.07 -0.58
CA LEU A 8 3.22 6.67 -0.99
C LEU A 8 3.89 5.77 0.03
N ASP A 9 3.63 6.04 1.30
CA ASP A 9 4.03 5.17 2.40
C ASP A 9 3.25 3.86 2.33
N THR A 10 3.96 2.76 2.61
CA THR A 10 3.33 1.44 2.70
C THR A 10 2.55 1.31 3.99
N THR A 11 1.32 0.82 3.86
CA THR A 11 0.38 0.62 4.96
C THR A 11 -0.10 -0.83 4.95
N LEU A 12 -0.25 -1.42 6.14
CA LEU A 12 -0.97 -2.66 6.34
C LEU A 12 -2.50 -2.43 6.33
N LEU A 13 -3.19 -3.11 5.42
CA LEU A 13 -4.65 -3.15 5.32
C LEU A 13 -5.21 -4.40 5.99
N ARG A 14 -6.24 -4.21 6.85
CA ARG A 14 -6.95 -5.31 7.55
C ARG A 14 -8.44 -5.00 7.74
N ILE A 15 -9.22 -5.96 8.27
CA ILE A 15 -10.62 -5.77 8.68
C ILE A 15 -10.75 -5.24 10.12
N ARG A 16 -11.78 -4.43 10.39
CA ARG A 16 -12.18 -3.95 11.73
C ARG A 16 -12.89 -5.04 12.55
N GLY A 17 -12.52 -5.20 13.82
CA GLY A 17 -13.38 -5.77 14.88
C GLY A 17 -13.88 -7.21 14.72
N LEU A 18 -13.37 -8.02 13.80
CA LEU A 18 -13.82 -9.41 13.63
C LEU A 18 -13.02 -10.38 14.51
N SER A 19 -13.62 -10.82 15.61
CA SER A 19 -13.06 -11.83 16.55
C SER A 19 -12.99 -13.28 16.01
N GLY A 20 -13.30 -13.52 14.74
CA GLY A 20 -13.61 -14.85 14.18
C GLY A 20 -12.60 -15.43 13.17
N THR A 21 -11.69 -14.63 12.63
CA THR A 21 -10.43 -15.14 12.05
C THR A 21 -9.36 -15.01 13.13
N ARG A 22 -8.18 -15.63 13.01
CA ARG A 22 -7.09 -15.55 14.03
C ARG A 22 -6.65 -14.11 14.41
N LEU A 23 -7.25 -13.07 13.81
CA LEU A 23 -7.10 -11.66 14.17
C LEU A 23 -8.08 -11.28 15.28
N GLY A 24 -7.62 -11.23 16.53
CA GLY A 24 -8.32 -10.45 17.57
C GLY A 24 -8.42 -8.95 17.24
N GLU A 25 -9.17 -8.20 18.05
CA GLU A 25 -9.37 -6.74 17.88
C GLU A 25 -8.05 -5.97 17.69
N VAL A 26 -8.04 -5.07 16.72
CA VAL A 26 -6.87 -4.26 16.36
C VAL A 26 -6.70 -3.11 17.35
N THR A 27 -5.72 -3.23 18.25
CA THR A 27 -5.31 -2.16 19.19
C THR A 27 -3.94 -1.54 18.86
N ARG A 28 -3.25 -2.03 17.82
CA ARG A 28 -1.88 -1.62 17.49
C ARG A 28 -1.85 -0.35 16.64
N ARG A 29 -0.99 0.61 17.04
CA ARG A 29 -0.77 1.89 16.34
C ARG A 29 0.15 1.80 15.12
N HIS A 30 1.00 0.78 15.07
CA HIS A 30 1.84 0.44 13.92
C HIS A 30 2.15 -1.07 13.97
N VAL A 31 2.65 -1.61 12.86
CA VAL A 31 3.12 -3.00 12.73
C VAL A 31 4.45 -3.04 12.00
N THR A 32 5.22 -4.10 12.18
CA THR A 32 6.42 -4.39 11.39
C THR A 32 6.13 -5.46 10.33
N TRP A 33 7.01 -5.59 9.34
CA TRP A 33 6.95 -6.68 8.37
C TRP A 33 6.98 -8.06 9.04
N LYS A 34 7.73 -8.20 10.12
CA LYS A 34 7.79 -9.46 10.88
C LYS A 34 6.47 -9.80 11.57
N ASP A 35 5.74 -8.79 12.06
CA ASP A 35 4.42 -9.00 12.66
C ASP A 35 3.41 -9.60 11.67
N MET A 36 3.59 -9.37 10.36
CA MET A 36 2.70 -9.89 9.34
C MET A 36 2.71 -11.41 9.24
N ASN A 37 3.79 -12.09 9.67
CA ASN A 37 3.86 -13.56 9.68
C ASN A 37 2.80 -14.22 10.57
N ALA A 38 2.21 -13.47 11.51
CA ALA A 38 1.12 -13.97 12.33
C ALA A 38 -0.21 -14.12 11.54
N TYR A 39 -0.25 -13.68 10.29
CA TYR A 39 -1.46 -13.56 9.49
C TYR A 39 -1.26 -14.06 8.06
N ASP A 40 -2.35 -14.48 7.46
CA ASP A 40 -2.41 -14.84 6.05
C ASP A 40 -2.17 -13.59 5.19
N TYR A 41 -1.02 -13.55 4.51
CA TYR A 41 -0.60 -12.39 3.72
C TYR A 41 -0.97 -12.56 2.24
N ILE A 42 -1.67 -11.57 1.70
CA ILE A 42 -2.02 -11.45 0.29
C ILE A 42 -1.10 -10.38 -0.32
N SER A 43 -0.39 -10.75 -1.39
CA SER A 43 0.53 -9.86 -2.08
C SER A 43 0.04 -9.55 -3.49
N VAL A 44 0.55 -8.45 -4.05
CA VAL A 44 0.51 -8.22 -5.50
C VAL A 44 1.54 -9.11 -6.22
N ALA A 45 1.23 -9.47 -7.46
CA ALA A 45 2.07 -10.27 -8.34
C ALA A 45 3.40 -9.56 -8.66
N LYS A 46 4.42 -10.35 -9.01
CA LYS A 46 5.78 -9.85 -9.34
C LYS A 46 5.84 -8.93 -10.56
N SER A 47 4.83 -8.96 -11.41
CA SER A 47 4.61 -8.04 -12.52
C SER A 47 4.36 -6.59 -12.04
N SER A 48 3.92 -6.40 -10.79
CA SER A 48 3.61 -5.11 -10.22
C SER A 48 4.87 -4.33 -9.82
N GLY A 49 4.91 -3.05 -10.19
CA GLY A 49 5.94 -2.12 -9.69
C GLY A 49 5.96 -1.99 -8.17
N ASN A 50 4.83 -2.25 -7.48
CA ASN A 50 4.79 -2.28 -6.02
C ASN A 50 5.55 -3.50 -5.50
N ARG A 51 5.39 -4.68 -6.11
CA ARG A 51 6.10 -5.89 -5.69
C ARG A 51 7.61 -5.74 -5.86
N LEU A 52 8.04 -5.14 -6.97
CA LEU A 52 9.46 -4.83 -7.18
C LEU A 52 10.04 -3.96 -6.05
N LEU A 53 9.33 -2.90 -5.66
CA LEU A 53 9.77 -2.00 -4.59
C LEU A 53 9.79 -2.70 -3.23
N LEU A 54 8.76 -3.50 -2.93
CA LEU A 54 8.70 -4.30 -1.71
C LEU A 54 9.85 -5.31 -1.65
N ASP A 55 10.07 -6.07 -2.72
CA ASP A 55 11.14 -7.07 -2.77
C ASP A 55 12.52 -6.41 -2.60
N GLN A 56 12.74 -5.23 -3.18
CA GLN A 56 13.98 -4.46 -2.99
C GLN A 56 14.14 -3.96 -1.55
N ALA A 57 13.10 -3.34 -0.99
CA ALA A 57 13.16 -2.78 0.36
C ALA A 57 13.28 -3.86 1.44
N LEU A 58 12.77 -5.06 1.17
CA LEU A 58 12.75 -6.18 2.11
C LEU A 58 13.84 -7.22 1.86
N ALA A 59 14.71 -7.02 0.87
CA ALA A 59 15.76 -7.98 0.49
C ALA A 59 16.66 -8.39 1.68
N GLY A 60 16.90 -7.46 2.62
CA GLY A 60 17.69 -7.70 3.84
C GLY A 60 16.87 -7.89 5.11
N VAL A 61 15.54 -7.88 5.03
CA VAL A 61 14.66 -7.96 6.21
C VAL A 61 14.37 -9.42 6.53
N SER A 62 14.98 -9.91 7.61
CA SER A 62 14.73 -11.25 8.11
C SER A 62 13.29 -11.39 8.61
N GLY A 63 12.60 -12.46 8.22
CA GLY A 63 11.24 -12.72 8.66
C GLY A 63 10.21 -11.81 7.97
N ARG A 64 10.43 -11.42 6.72
CA ARG A 64 9.33 -10.88 5.88
C ARG A 64 8.27 -11.97 5.63
N PRO A 65 6.99 -11.61 5.47
CA PRO A 65 5.91 -12.59 5.28
C PRO A 65 5.99 -13.26 3.91
N ASP A 66 5.71 -14.57 3.90
CA ASP A 66 5.40 -15.30 2.67
C ASP A 66 3.93 -15.09 2.31
N SER A 67 3.67 -14.78 1.04
CA SER A 67 2.31 -14.58 0.56
C SER A 67 1.63 -15.92 0.30
N ILE A 68 0.42 -16.10 0.81
CA ILE A 68 -0.41 -17.28 0.54
C ILE A 68 -1.23 -17.13 -0.75
N TYR A 69 -1.44 -15.88 -1.19
CA TYR A 69 -2.12 -15.53 -2.43
C TYR A 69 -1.39 -14.38 -3.13
N GLU A 70 -1.40 -14.42 -4.46
CA GLU A 70 -0.94 -13.32 -5.31
C GLU A 70 -2.07 -12.82 -6.21
N THR A 71 -2.22 -11.50 -6.31
CA THR A 71 -3.19 -10.86 -7.22
C THR A 71 -2.50 -9.95 -8.23
N GLU A 72 -3.06 -9.84 -9.44
CA GLU A 72 -2.55 -8.92 -10.46
C GLU A 72 -2.88 -7.45 -10.16
N HIS A 73 -3.98 -7.21 -9.44
CA HIS A 73 -4.48 -5.86 -9.16
C HIS A 73 -4.74 -5.64 -7.67
N VAL A 74 -4.47 -4.41 -7.22
CA VAL A 74 -4.71 -3.99 -5.83
C VAL A 74 -6.19 -4.05 -5.49
N THR A 75 -7.09 -3.67 -6.42
CA THR A 75 -8.55 -3.73 -6.21
C THR A 75 -9.04 -5.13 -5.88
N THR A 76 -8.53 -6.15 -6.57
CA THR A 76 -8.84 -7.56 -6.25
C THR A 76 -8.35 -7.92 -4.85
N MET A 77 -7.13 -7.51 -4.49
CA MET A 77 -6.57 -7.74 -3.16
C MET A 77 -7.41 -7.07 -2.06
N LEU A 78 -7.89 -5.84 -2.29
CA LEU A 78 -8.82 -5.16 -1.36
C LEU A 78 -10.07 -6.01 -1.11
N GLY A 79 -10.71 -6.51 -2.17
CA GLY A 79 -11.90 -7.34 -2.04
C GLY A 79 -11.65 -8.67 -1.32
N LEU A 80 -10.49 -9.29 -1.49
CA LEU A 80 -10.12 -10.50 -0.74
C LEU A 80 -9.90 -10.21 0.74
N VAL A 81 -9.27 -9.07 1.06
CA VAL A 81 -9.11 -8.62 2.45
C VAL A 81 -10.47 -8.31 3.06
N GLU A 82 -11.37 -7.63 2.35
CA GLU A 82 -12.75 -7.38 2.81
C GLU A 82 -13.54 -8.66 3.08
N ALA A 83 -13.34 -9.68 2.24
CA ALA A 83 -13.95 -10.99 2.39
C ALA A 83 -13.34 -11.83 3.53
N GLY A 84 -12.30 -11.35 4.21
CA GLY A 84 -11.73 -12.02 5.38
C GLY A 84 -10.61 -13.01 5.09
N LEU A 85 -10.05 -13.02 3.88
CA LEU A 85 -9.04 -14.01 3.48
C LEU A 85 -7.63 -13.70 3.98
N GLY A 86 -7.40 -12.52 4.55
CA GLY A 86 -6.08 -12.18 5.07
C GLY A 86 -5.85 -10.68 5.22
N ILE A 87 -4.56 -10.31 5.17
CA ILE A 87 -4.05 -8.95 5.27
C ILE A 87 -3.25 -8.59 4.01
N ALA A 88 -3.09 -7.31 3.73
CA ALA A 88 -2.31 -6.85 2.57
C ALA A 88 -1.44 -5.64 2.90
N ALA A 89 -0.25 -5.59 2.32
CA ALA A 89 0.57 -4.38 2.30
C ALA A 89 0.26 -3.62 1.01
N VAL A 90 -0.21 -2.38 1.14
CA VAL A 90 -0.62 -1.53 0.01
C VAL A 90 -0.04 -0.13 0.15
N PRO A 91 0.14 0.60 -0.96
CA PRO A 91 0.39 2.03 -0.88
C PRO A 91 -0.78 2.73 -0.20
N SER A 92 -0.50 3.71 0.66
CA SER A 92 -1.50 4.56 1.32
C SER A 92 -2.55 5.13 0.36
N LEU A 93 -2.15 5.47 -0.88
CA LEU A 93 -3.04 6.01 -1.91
C LEU A 93 -4.14 5.02 -2.35
N ALA A 94 -3.91 3.71 -2.20
CA ALA A 94 -4.90 2.68 -2.51
C ALA A 94 -5.83 2.38 -1.32
N MET A 95 -5.60 3.02 -0.17
CA MET A 95 -6.43 2.80 1.01
C MET A 95 -7.81 3.42 0.81
N PRO A 96 -8.89 2.70 1.18
CA PRO A 96 -10.19 3.33 1.24
C PRO A 96 -10.20 4.44 2.32
N GLY A 97 -11.16 5.36 2.20
CA GLY A 97 -11.30 6.46 3.14
C GLY A 97 -11.45 6.01 4.60
N LYS A 98 -11.17 6.91 5.56
CA LYS A 98 -11.22 6.61 7.00
C LYS A 98 -12.57 6.07 7.48
N ASP A 99 -13.65 6.35 6.77
CA ASP A 99 -15.00 5.90 7.11
C ASP A 99 -15.37 4.55 6.47
N HIS A 100 -14.42 3.86 5.84
CA HIS A 100 -14.67 2.54 5.25
C HIS A 100 -15.24 1.57 6.30
N PRO A 101 -16.38 0.91 6.04
CA PRO A 101 -17.11 0.17 7.07
C PRO A 101 -16.32 -1.03 7.62
N LEU A 102 -15.55 -1.67 6.75
CA LEU A 102 -14.88 -2.93 7.08
C LEU A 102 -13.37 -2.80 7.21
N LEU A 103 -12.74 -1.85 6.53
CA LEU A 103 -11.30 -1.85 6.36
C LEU A 103 -10.63 -0.83 7.28
N VAL A 104 -9.41 -1.15 7.72
CA VAL A 104 -8.57 -0.29 8.52
C VAL A 104 -7.14 -0.27 8.00
N SER A 105 -6.56 0.93 8.11
CA SER A 105 -5.19 1.29 7.76
C SER A 105 -4.32 1.22 9.00
N ILE A 106 -3.19 0.50 8.95
CA ILE A 106 -2.19 0.49 10.01
C ILE A 106 -0.81 0.77 9.40
N PRO A 107 -0.07 1.80 9.85
CA PRO A 107 1.27 2.08 9.36
C PRO A 107 2.21 0.86 9.48
N LEU A 108 2.97 0.60 8.42
CA LEU A 108 3.93 -0.49 8.34
C LEU A 108 5.35 0.07 8.41
N ASN A 109 6.08 -0.30 9.47
CA ASN A 109 7.39 0.23 9.80
C ASN A 109 8.47 -0.85 9.70
N ASP A 110 9.72 -0.41 9.81
CA ASP A 110 10.91 -1.25 9.91
C ASP A 110 11.07 -2.26 8.76
N PRO A 111 11.25 -1.81 7.51
CA PRO A 111 11.35 -0.41 7.07
C PRO A 111 10.02 0.18 6.58
N VAL A 112 9.92 1.51 6.63
CA VAL A 112 8.91 2.24 5.84
C VAL A 112 9.33 2.19 4.38
N VAL A 113 8.46 1.70 3.51
CA VAL A 113 8.72 1.62 2.06
C VAL A 113 7.95 2.73 1.36
N THR A 114 8.70 3.66 0.77
CA THR A 114 8.18 4.85 0.09
C THR A 114 8.58 4.86 -1.38
N ARG A 115 7.77 5.50 -2.22
CA ARG A 115 8.13 5.74 -3.63
C ARG A 115 7.85 7.19 -4.00
N GLN A 116 8.77 7.82 -4.72
CA GLN A 116 8.50 9.10 -5.36
C GLN A 116 7.67 8.90 -6.63
N VAL A 117 6.58 9.66 -6.74
CA VAL A 117 5.82 9.83 -7.98
C VAL A 117 6.02 11.24 -8.48
N GLY A 118 6.21 11.37 -9.80
CA GLY A 118 6.48 12.63 -10.44
C GLY A 118 5.99 12.66 -11.88
N LEU A 119 5.88 13.88 -12.40
CA LEU A 119 5.50 14.12 -13.78
C LEU A 119 6.74 14.31 -14.67
N ILE A 120 6.74 13.67 -15.83
CA ILE A 120 7.80 13.80 -16.82
C ILE A 120 7.25 14.58 -18.03
N ARG A 121 7.95 15.64 -18.43
CA ARG A 121 7.64 16.42 -19.65
C ARG A 121 8.89 16.62 -20.50
N ARG A 122 8.70 16.76 -21.82
CA ARG A 122 9.78 17.15 -22.73
C ARG A 122 10.10 18.64 -22.55
N LYS A 123 11.37 18.97 -22.28
CA LYS A 123 11.82 20.35 -22.01
C LYS A 123 11.45 21.34 -23.13
N SER A 124 11.55 20.92 -24.39
CA SER A 124 11.38 21.78 -25.56
C SER A 124 9.97 21.79 -26.15
N ARG A 125 8.97 21.29 -25.42
CA ARG A 125 7.58 21.27 -25.91
C ARG A 125 6.67 21.97 -24.91
N THR A 126 5.87 22.91 -25.42
CA THR A 126 4.79 23.52 -24.65
C THR A 126 3.70 22.49 -24.42
N LEU A 127 3.17 22.43 -23.19
CA LEU A 127 2.01 21.61 -22.87
C LEU A 127 0.77 22.22 -23.54
N SER A 128 -0.16 21.37 -23.97
CA SER A 128 -1.50 21.84 -24.33
C SER A 128 -2.19 22.42 -23.08
N PRO A 129 -3.22 23.26 -23.23
CA PRO A 129 -3.95 23.80 -22.08
C PRO A 129 -4.42 22.71 -21.09
N ALA A 130 -4.95 21.59 -21.59
CA ALA A 130 -5.38 20.46 -20.75
C ALA A 130 -4.20 19.77 -20.03
N ALA A 131 -3.06 19.59 -20.70
CA ALA A 131 -1.87 18.98 -20.10
C ALA A 131 -1.21 19.91 -19.06
N GLN A 132 -1.24 21.22 -19.29
CA GLN A 132 -0.78 22.21 -18.32
C GLN A 132 -1.65 22.18 -17.07
N GLN A 133 -2.98 22.13 -17.24
CA GLN A 133 -3.91 22.03 -16.12
C GLN A 133 -3.66 20.78 -15.26
N LEU A 134 -3.40 19.62 -15.89
CA LEU A 134 -3.02 18.39 -15.18
C LEU A 134 -1.68 18.55 -14.46
N TYR A 135 -0.69 19.17 -15.11
CA TYR A 135 0.63 19.39 -14.54
C TYR A 135 0.56 20.27 -13.28
N ASP A 136 -0.21 21.35 -13.33
CA ASP A 136 -0.35 22.30 -12.25
C ASP A 136 -1.23 21.78 -11.10
N SER A 137 -2.18 20.89 -11.39
CA SER A 137 -3.05 20.28 -10.36
C SER A 137 -2.37 19.13 -9.62
N SER A 138 -1.43 18.43 -10.26
CA SER A 138 -0.78 17.24 -9.69
C SER A 138 0.50 17.54 -8.89
N LEU A 139 0.99 18.79 -8.88
CA LEU A 139 2.20 19.24 -8.18
C LEU A 139 1.90 20.14 -6.96
N LYS A 140 0.62 20.31 -6.62
CA LYS A 140 0.20 20.99 -5.39
C LYS A 140 0.21 19.99 -4.27
#